data_AF-A0A1U9NBT9-F1
#
_entry.id   AF-A0A1U9NBT9-F1
#
_cell.length_a   1.000
_cell.length_b   1.000
_cell.length_c   1.000
_cell.angle_alpha   90.00
_cell.angle_beta   90.00
_cell.angle_gamma   90.00
#
_symmetry.space_group_name_H-M   'P 1'
#
loop_
_entity.id
_entity.type
_entity.pdbx_description
1 polymer ?
#
loop_
_entity_poly.entity_id
_entity_poly.type
_entity_poly.pdbx_seq_one_letter_code
_entity_poly.pdbx_strand_id
1 'polypeptide(L)'
;MVPSNKQDPPEGLNKAGALAPHTSEQWLRLCDDFANLDGQCALLCELLTHLSRRDTPLEPAGQHGIDMLVSQLREGSRAFKQQLYKMRAD
;
A
#
# COMPACT_ATOMS: atom_id res chain seq x y z
N MET A 1 -50.83 32.66 19.94
CA MET A 1 -49.72 33.19 19.10
C MET A 1 -48.42 32.77 19.77
N VAL A 2 -47.73 31.79 19.17
CA VAL A 2 -46.44 31.28 19.63
C VAL A 2 -45.39 31.80 18.63
N PRO A 3 -44.28 32.43 19.05
CA PRO A 3 -43.26 32.86 18.11
C PRO A 3 -42.47 31.65 17.59
N SER A 4 -42.49 31.46 16.27
CA SER A 4 -41.64 30.51 15.55
C SER A 4 -40.19 30.96 15.66
N ASN A 5 -39.40 30.25 16.48
CA ASN A 5 -37.96 30.39 16.48
C ASN A 5 -37.40 29.52 15.35
N LYS A 6 -36.91 30.16 14.28
CA LYS A 6 -36.10 29.52 13.26
C LYS A 6 -34.77 29.15 13.90
N GLN A 7 -34.57 27.88 14.16
CA GLN A 7 -33.29 27.36 14.64
C GLN A 7 -32.60 26.73 13.44
N ASP A 8 -31.75 27.52 12.78
CA ASP A 8 -30.82 27.02 11.78
C ASP A 8 -29.99 25.87 12.40
N PRO A 9 -29.83 24.73 11.71
CA PRO A 9 -28.96 23.68 12.21
C PRO A 9 -27.51 24.21 12.22
N PRO A 10 -26.75 23.99 13.30
CA PRO A 10 -25.40 24.51 13.41
C PRO A 10 -24.51 23.90 12.32
N GLU A 11 -24.03 24.77 11.43
CA GLU A 11 -22.86 24.55 10.57
C GLU A 11 -21.66 24.18 11.46
N GLY A 12 -21.45 22.88 11.64
CA GLY A 12 -20.43 22.39 12.59
C GLY A 12 -19.80 21.04 12.25
N LEU A 13 -20.03 20.52 11.05
CA LEU A 13 -19.51 19.22 10.59
C LEU A 13 -18.68 19.36 9.31
N ASN A 14 -17.80 20.36 9.26
CA ASN A 14 -16.74 20.43 8.24
C ASN A 14 -15.41 20.78 8.90
N LYS A 15 -14.94 19.90 9.77
CA LYS A 15 -13.52 19.76 10.11
C LYS A 15 -13.14 18.28 10.12
N ALA A 16 -13.51 17.54 9.08
CA ALA A 16 -12.58 16.51 8.61
C ALA A 16 -11.35 17.30 8.18
N GLY A 17 -10.32 17.28 9.02
CA GLY A 17 -9.12 18.08 8.84
C GLY A 17 -8.68 18.00 7.40
N ALA A 18 -8.61 19.16 6.74
CA ALA A 18 -7.95 19.28 5.46
C ALA A 18 -6.52 18.79 5.70
N LEU A 19 -6.25 17.52 5.38
CA LEU A 19 -4.89 17.05 5.24
C LEU A 19 -4.23 18.03 4.29
N ALA A 20 -3.10 18.61 4.71
CA ALA A 20 -2.35 19.49 3.84
C ALA A 20 -2.18 18.79 2.49
N PRO A 21 -2.40 19.47 1.35
CA PRO A 21 -2.46 18.82 0.03
C PRO A 21 -1.22 17.97 -0.26
N HIS A 22 -0.06 18.33 0.29
CA HIS A 22 1.18 17.55 0.23
C HIS A 22 1.11 16.19 0.94
N THR A 23 0.43 16.09 2.08
CA THR A 23 0.24 14.84 2.83
C THR A 23 -0.72 13.90 2.09
N SER A 24 -1.70 14.46 1.38
CA SER A 24 -2.64 13.66 0.57
C SER A 24 -1.96 13.00 -0.64
N GLU A 25 -1.10 13.71 -1.37
CA GLU A 25 -0.38 13.13 -2.52
C GLU A 25 0.63 12.07 -2.09
N GLN A 26 1.38 12.32 -1.00
CA GLN A 26 2.33 11.34 -0.48
C GLN A 26 1.63 10.07 0.01
N TRP A 27 0.48 10.21 0.66
CA TRP A 27 -0.33 9.06 1.08
C TRP A 27 -0.85 8.24 -0.11
N LEU A 28 -1.31 8.89 -1.18
CA LEU A 28 -1.75 8.19 -2.41
C LEU A 28 -0.60 7.42 -3.04
N ARG A 29 0.59 8.02 -3.17
CA ARG A 29 1.79 7.32 -3.67
C ARG A 29 2.15 6.12 -2.80
N LEU A 30 2.05 6.26 -1.48
CA LEU A 30 2.31 5.17 -0.55
C LEU A 30 1.31 4.01 -0.74
N CYS A 31 0.04 4.31 -1.05
CA CYS A 31 -0.96 3.31 -1.39
C CYS A 31 -0.63 2.60 -2.72
N ASP A 32 -0.20 3.34 -3.73
CA ASP A 32 0.22 2.78 -5.02
C ASP A 32 1.43 1.86 -4.87
N ASP A 33 2.44 2.29 -4.09
CA ASP A 33 3.63 1.49 -3.77
C ASP A 33 3.25 0.21 -3.02
N PHE A 34 2.30 0.28 -2.08
CA PHE A 34 1.78 -0.89 -1.38
C PHE A 34 1.07 -1.84 -2.34
N ALA A 35 0.17 -1.35 -3.19
CA ALA A 35 -0.57 -2.17 -4.14
C ALA A 35 0.37 -2.87 -5.14
N ASN A 36 1.42 -2.17 -5.60
CA ASN A 36 2.45 -2.74 -6.45
C ASN A 36 3.24 -3.86 -5.73
N LEU A 37 3.65 -3.63 -4.48
CA LEU A 37 4.34 -4.65 -3.67
C LEU A 37 3.46 -5.88 -3.40
N ASP A 38 2.18 -5.67 -3.10
CA ASP A 38 1.21 -6.74 -2.90
C ASP A 38 1.04 -7.58 -4.17
N GLY A 39 0.88 -6.94 -5.33
CA GLY A 39 0.80 -7.62 -6.62
C GLY A 39 2.05 -8.45 -6.95
N GLN A 40 3.24 -7.93 -6.67
CA GLN A 40 4.49 -8.67 -6.87
C GLN A 40 4.62 -9.85 -5.90
N CYS A 41 4.16 -9.72 -4.66
CA CYS A 41 4.13 -10.82 -3.70
C CYS A 41 3.15 -11.91 -4.14
N ALA A 42 1.96 -11.54 -4.61
CA ALA A 42 0.97 -12.46 -5.15
C ALA A 42 1.53 -13.24 -6.34
N LEU A 43 2.20 -12.55 -7.28
CA LEU A 43 2.86 -13.18 -8.42
C LEU A 43 3.93 -14.19 -7.99
N LEU A 44 4.77 -13.83 -7.01
CA LEU A 44 5.78 -14.76 -6.47
C LEU A 44 5.12 -15.99 -5.83
N CYS A 45 4.04 -15.79 -5.06
CA CYS A 45 3.29 -16.90 -4.46
C CYS A 45 2.69 -17.84 -5.51
N GLU A 46 2.11 -17.29 -6.59
CA GLU A 46 1.59 -18.07 -7.70
C GLU A 46 2.70 -18.86 -8.41
N LEU A 47 3.83 -18.21 -8.70
CA LEU A 47 5.00 -18.84 -9.31
C LEU A 47 5.50 -20.01 -8.45
N LEU A 48 5.71 -19.81 -7.15
CA LEU A 48 6.15 -20.86 -6.23
C LEU A 48 5.14 -22.00 -6.13
N THR A 49 3.84 -21.69 -6.17
CA THR A 49 2.77 -22.69 -6.20
C THR A 49 2.89 -23.57 -7.45
N HIS A 50 3.08 -22.97 -8.63
CA HIS A 50 3.29 -23.74 -9.86
C HIS A 50 4.57 -24.58 -9.82
N LEU A 51 5.67 -24.01 -9.32
CA LEU A 51 6.95 -24.71 -9.23
C LEU A 51 6.90 -25.90 -8.27
N SER A 52 6.18 -25.78 -7.14
CA SER A 52 6.02 -26.88 -6.17
C SER A 52 5.27 -28.10 -6.73
N ARG A 53 4.52 -27.93 -7.82
CA ARG A 53 3.76 -29.01 -8.48
C ARG A 53 4.53 -29.67 -9.61
N ARG A 54 5.72 -29.19 -9.94
CA ARG A 54 6.53 -29.76 -11.02
C ARG A 54 7.26 -31.00 -10.54
N ASP A 55 7.27 -32.03 -11.39
CA ASP A 55 8.09 -33.22 -11.21
C ASP A 55 9.56 -32.99 -11.60
N THR A 56 9.84 -31.88 -12.29
CA THR A 56 11.18 -31.51 -12.75
C THR A 56 11.79 -30.43 -11.87
N PRO A 57 13.07 -30.59 -11.47
CA PRO A 57 13.80 -29.54 -10.78
C PRO A 57 13.83 -28.23 -11.58
N LEU A 58 13.86 -27.11 -10.87
CA LEU A 58 14.03 -25.80 -11.48
C LEU A 58 15.45 -25.65 -12.02
N GLU A 59 15.59 -25.19 -13.27
CA GLU A 59 16.90 -24.93 -13.86
C GLU A 59 17.59 -23.72 -13.19
N PRO A 60 18.94 -23.66 -13.19
CA PRO A 60 19.69 -22.62 -12.49
C PRO A 60 19.29 -21.19 -12.88
N ALA A 61 18.98 -20.94 -14.16
CA ALA A 61 18.54 -19.63 -14.62
C ALA A 61 17.18 -19.23 -14.03
N GLY A 62 16.26 -20.19 -13.89
CA GLY A 62 14.98 -19.97 -13.24
C GLY A 62 15.14 -19.68 -11.75
N GLN A 63 16.00 -20.44 -11.05
CA GLN A 63 16.32 -20.19 -9.65
C GLN A 63 16.89 -18.79 -9.44
N HIS A 64 17.85 -18.39 -10.28
CA HIS A 64 18.44 -17.06 -10.23
C HIS A 64 17.40 -15.94 -10.39
N GLY A 65 16.45 -16.11 -11.33
CA GLY A 65 15.35 -15.16 -11.52
C GLY A 65 14.45 -15.02 -10.27
N ILE A 66 14.15 -16.13 -9.60
CA ILE A 66 13.38 -16.11 -8.33
C ILE A 66 14.18 -15.40 -7.25
N ASP A 67 15.46 -15.70 -7.11
CA ASP A 67 16.32 -15.08 -6.09
C ASP A 67 16.41 -13.55 -6.29
N MET A 68 16.51 -13.10 -7.54
CA MET A 68 16.46 -11.67 -7.88
C MET A 68 15.13 -11.03 -7.50
N LEU A 69 14.00 -11.67 -7.87
CA LEU A 69 12.66 -11.17 -7.54
C LEU A 69 12.46 -11.08 -6.01
N VAL A 70 12.89 -12.11 -5.27
CA VAL A 70 12.84 -12.13 -3.80
C VAL A 70 13.68 -10.99 -3.21
N SER A 71 14.86 -10.72 -3.77
CA SER A 71 15.71 -9.62 -3.32
C SER A 71 15.03 -8.26 -3.54
N GLN A 72 14.46 -8.04 -4.73
CA GLN A 72 13.74 -6.80 -5.07
C GLN A 72 12.54 -6.58 -4.15
N LEU A 73 11.73 -7.62 -3.91
CA LEU A 73 10.59 -7.56 -2.98
C LEU A 73 11.00 -7.22 -1.56
N ARG A 74 12.12 -7.78 -1.07
CA ARG A 74 12.65 -7.47 0.27
C ARG A 74 13.12 -6.02 0.38
N GLU A 75 13.80 -5.51 -0.65
CA GLU A 75 14.24 -4.13 -0.71
C GLU A 75 13.06 -3.16 -0.78
N GLY A 76 12.10 -3.42 -1.68
CA GLY A 76 10.87 -2.66 -1.80
C GLY A 76 10.04 -2.64 -0.50
N SER A 77 9.87 -3.79 0.16
CA SER A 77 9.20 -3.87 1.46
C SER A 77 9.90 -3.04 2.54
N ARG A 78 11.24 -3.01 2.54
CA ARG A 78 12.02 -2.19 3.47
C ARG A 78 11.82 -0.70 3.19
N ALA A 79 11.93 -0.29 1.93
CA ALA A 79 11.74 1.10 1.52
C ALA A 79 10.33 1.60 1.87
N PHE A 80 9.30 0.83 1.54
CA PHE A 80 7.91 1.13 1.89
C PHE A 80 7.73 1.31 3.40
N LYS A 81 8.22 0.37 4.22
CA LYS A 81 8.13 0.48 5.69
C LYS A 81 8.82 1.73 6.21
N GLN A 82 10.00 2.07 5.67
CA GLN A 82 10.72 3.28 6.06
C GLN A 82 9.91 4.54 5.73
N GLN A 83 9.28 4.61 4.55
CA GLN A 83 8.43 5.74 4.18
C GLN A 83 7.19 5.84 5.07
N LEU A 84 6.52 4.71 5.33
CA LEU A 84 5.36 4.65 6.21
C LEU A 84 5.70 5.13 7.64
N TYR A 85 6.84 4.72 8.18
CA TYR A 85 7.28 5.16 9.51
C TYR A 85 7.66 6.64 9.57
N LYS A 86 8.28 7.19 8.50
CA LYS A 86 8.57 8.62 8.41
C LYS A 86 7.28 9.44 8.41
N MET A 87 6.32 9.06 7.56
CA MET A 87 5.03 9.74 7.46
C MET A 87 4.19 9.65 8.75
N ARG A 88 4.35 8.57 9.53
CA ARG A 88 3.70 8.44 10.85
C ARG A 88 4.32 9.34 11.91
N ALA A 89 5.61 9.64 11.78
CA ALA A 89 6.36 10.44 12.75
C ALA A 89 6.24 11.96 12.52
N ASP A 90 5.88 12.36 11.29
CA ASP A 90 5.59 13.73 10.87
C ASP A 90 4.15 14.16 11.24
#